data_AF-A0A9D8KIR5-F1
#
_entry.id   AF-A0A9D8KIR5-F1
#
_cell.length_a   1.000
_cell.length_b   1.000
_cell.length_c   1.000
_cell.angle_alpha   90.00
_cell.angle_beta   90.00
_cell.angle_gamma   90.00
#
_symmetry.space_group_name_H-M   'P 1'
#
loop_
_entity.id
_entity.type
_entity.pdbx_description
1 polymer ?
#
loop_
_entity_poly.entity_id
_entity_poly.type
_entity_poly.pdbx_seq_one_letter_code
_entity_poly.pdbx_strand_id
1 'polypeptide(L)'
;MKVECEFLSRDPKRVRKAVVQVKGRKAEALDALQFTDFTQNGYEVFLFAPEVLNADKVDNIVVITPNELLDFYENYKVILPDSITQWENLF
;
A
#
# COMPACT_ATOMS: atom_id res chain seq x y z
N MET A 1 3.81 -14.82 -6.29
CA MET A 1 3.93 -13.86 -5.16
C MET A 1 2.53 -13.59 -4.60
N LYS A 2 2.38 -13.47 -3.28
CA LYS A 2 1.08 -13.16 -2.64
C LYS A 2 0.96 -11.65 -2.50
N VAL A 3 -0.18 -11.09 -2.90
CA VAL A 3 -0.60 -9.71 -2.62
C VAL A 3 -1.71 -9.74 -1.57
N GLU A 4 -1.78 -8.73 -0.70
CA GLU A 4 -2.81 -8.69 0.35
C GLU A 4 -4.18 -8.28 -0.20
N CYS A 5 -4.19 -7.38 -1.19
CA CYS A 5 -5.42 -6.88 -1.77
C CYS A 5 -5.21 -6.42 -3.22
N GLU A 6 -6.27 -6.54 -4.01
CA GLU A 6 -6.38 -6.01 -5.36
C GLU A 6 -7.57 -5.06 -5.44
N PHE A 7 -7.36 -3.91 -6.09
CA PHE A 7 -8.35 -2.86 -6.29
C PHE A 7 -8.63 -2.66 -7.77
N LEU A 8 -9.90 -2.51 -8.12
CA LEU A 8 -10.36 -2.13 -9.45
C LEU A 8 -11.09 -0.79 -9.38
N SER A 9 -10.74 0.12 -10.26
CA SER A 9 -11.44 1.40 -10.43
C SER A 9 -12.91 1.16 -10.73
N ARG A 10 -13.77 1.95 -10.06
CA ARG A 10 -15.20 1.99 -10.36
C ARG A 10 -15.55 2.92 -11.52
N ASP A 11 -14.58 3.69 -12.04
CA ASP A 11 -14.79 4.57 -13.19
C ASP A 11 -14.67 3.76 -14.49
N PRO A 12 -15.79 3.53 -15.23
CA PRO A 12 -15.76 2.75 -16.46
C PRO A 12 -15.01 3.45 -17.60
N LYS A 13 -14.82 4.77 -17.53
CA LYS A 13 -14.04 5.54 -18.53
C LYS A 13 -12.54 5.49 -18.25
N ARG A 14 -12.15 5.19 -17.01
CA ARG A 14 -10.76 5.13 -16.56
C ARG A 14 -10.57 3.92 -15.65
N VAL A 15 -10.52 2.76 -16.31
CA VAL A 15 -10.20 1.50 -15.65
C VAL A 15 -8.74 1.58 -15.17
N ARG A 16 -8.57 1.57 -13.86
CA ARG A 16 -7.28 1.45 -13.18
C ARG A 16 -7.33 0.22 -12.30
N LYS A 17 -6.16 -0.37 -12.06
CA LYS A 17 -6.01 -1.48 -11.15
C LYS A 17 -4.86 -1.18 -10.23
N ALA A 18 -4.98 -1.63 -8.99
CA ALA A 18 -3.89 -1.51 -8.03
C ALA A 18 -3.77 -2.77 -7.20
N VAL A 19 -2.57 -3.05 -6.72
CA VAL A 19 -2.34 -4.06 -5.69
C VAL A 19 -1.64 -3.44 -4.50
N VAL A 20 -1.94 -3.96 -3.33
CA VAL A 20 -1.29 -3.58 -2.08
C VAL A 20 -0.56 -4.79 -1.52
N GLN A 21 0.69 -4.60 -1.10
CA GLN A 21 1.38 -5.54 -0.23
C GLN A 21 1.85 -4.85 1.05
N VAL A 22 1.51 -5.47 2.17
CA VAL A 22 1.87 -5.00 3.51
C VAL A 22 2.77 -6.02 4.19
N LYS A 23 3.79 -5.55 4.89
CA LYS A 23 4.67 -6.32 5.76
C LYS A 23 4.76 -5.66 7.12
N GLY A 24 4.63 -6.48 8.17
CA GLY A 24 4.73 -6.01 9.55
C GLY A 24 6.17 -5.62 9.92
N ARG A 25 6.33 -4.90 11.04
CA ARG A 25 7.61 -4.30 11.47
C ARG A 25 8.80 -5.28 11.58
N LYS A 26 8.55 -6.57 11.85
CA LYS A 26 9.58 -7.61 12.01
C LYS A 26 9.74 -8.51 10.78
N ALA A 27 9.09 -8.17 9.67
CA ALA A 27 9.20 -8.93 8.44
C ALA A 27 10.51 -8.62 7.71
N GLU A 28 10.90 -9.52 6.81
CA GLU A 28 12.00 -9.31 5.88
C GLU A 28 11.72 -8.16 4.91
N ALA A 29 12.80 -7.60 4.35
CA ALA A 29 12.73 -6.56 3.33
C ALA A 29 11.94 -7.04 2.11
N LEU A 30 11.21 -6.12 1.50
CA LEU A 30 10.39 -6.40 0.34
C LEU A 30 11.10 -5.89 -0.91
N ASP A 31 11.35 -6.77 -1.88
CA ASP A 31 12.01 -6.39 -3.14
C ASP A 31 10.96 -6.00 -4.18
N ALA A 32 10.99 -4.73 -4.62
CA ALA A 32 10.05 -4.20 -5.60
C ALA A 32 10.13 -4.89 -6.96
N LEU A 33 11.28 -5.50 -7.31
CA LEU A 33 11.44 -6.26 -8.56
C LEU A 33 10.47 -7.44 -8.65
N GLN A 34 10.03 -7.98 -7.51
CA GLN A 34 9.06 -9.07 -7.48
C GLN A 34 7.69 -8.65 -8.05
N PHE A 35 7.40 -7.35 -8.13
CA PHE A 35 6.13 -6.77 -8.60
C PHE A 35 6.17 -6.31 -10.05
N THR A 36 7.26 -6.56 -10.77
CA THR A 36 7.41 -6.16 -12.18
C THR A 36 6.27 -6.68 -13.07
N ASP A 37 5.82 -7.92 -12.84
CA ASP A 37 4.69 -8.48 -13.60
C ASP A 37 3.42 -7.65 -13.41
N PHE A 38 3.15 -7.14 -12.20
CA PHE A 38 1.98 -6.31 -11.94
C PHE A 38 2.08 -4.98 -12.68
N THR A 39 3.22 -4.31 -12.58
CA THR A 39 3.41 -2.99 -13.22
C THR A 39 3.37 -3.10 -14.75
N GLN A 40 3.92 -4.17 -15.32
CA GLN A 40 3.79 -4.50 -16.75
C GLN A 40 2.34 -4.77 -17.19
N ASN A 41 1.51 -5.31 -16.30
CA ASN A 41 0.08 -5.51 -16.53
C ASN A 41 -0.77 -4.26 -16.21
N GLY A 42 -0.14 -3.10 -16.02
CA GLY A 42 -0.80 -1.81 -15.82
C GLY A 42 -1.35 -1.59 -14.41
N TYR A 43 -0.87 -2.35 -13.43
CA TYR A 43 -1.20 -2.11 -12.03
C TYR A 43 -0.32 -1.00 -11.45
N GLU A 44 -0.94 -0.16 -10.63
CA GLU A 44 -0.23 0.63 -9.63
C GLU A 44 0.03 -0.24 -8.40
N VAL A 45 1.26 -0.28 -7.91
CA VAL A 45 1.64 -1.18 -6.81
C VAL A 45 1.98 -0.35 -5.58
N PHE A 46 1.21 -0.53 -4.52
CA PHE A 46 1.41 0.13 -3.24
C PHE A 46 2.10 -0.81 -2.25
N LEU A 47 3.23 -0.37 -1.70
CA LEU A 47 4.06 -1.18 -0.82
C LEU A 47 4.18 -0.52 0.55
N PHE A 48 3.94 -1.28 1.61
CA PHE A 48 4.26 -0.89 2.98
C PHE A 48 5.08 -1.99 3.64
N ALA A 49 6.33 -1.71 3.99
CA ALA A 49 7.23 -2.66 4.63
C ALA A 49 8.26 -1.92 5.51
N PRO A 50 8.95 -2.63 6.42
CA PRO A 50 10.07 -2.04 7.18
C PRO A 50 11.17 -1.49 6.27
N GLU A 51 11.42 -2.19 5.16
CA GLU A 51 12.37 -1.83 4.13
C GLU A 51 11.84 -2.29 2.77
N VAL A 52 11.95 -1.43 1.76
CA VAL A 52 11.62 -1.75 0.37
C VAL A 52 12.86 -1.53 -0.49
N LEU A 53 13.33 -2.59 -1.13
CA LEU A 53 14.51 -2.58 -2.00
C LEU A 53 14.10 -2.33 -3.45
N ASN A 54 14.97 -1.66 -4.22
CA ASN A 54 14.84 -1.48 -5.67
C ASN A 54 13.56 -0.77 -6.13
N ALA A 55 12.87 -0.02 -5.27
CA ALA A 55 11.65 0.69 -5.63
C ALA A 55 11.86 1.72 -6.76
N ASP A 56 13.05 2.28 -6.86
CA ASP A 56 13.51 3.21 -7.90
C ASP A 56 13.74 2.54 -9.27
N LYS A 57 13.79 1.20 -9.31
CA LYS A 57 14.09 0.43 -10.53
C LYS A 57 12.83 -0.08 -11.24
N VAL A 58 11.65 0.16 -10.66
CA VAL A 58 10.37 -0.31 -11.20
C VAL A 58 9.39 0.86 -11.23
N ASP A 59 8.87 1.18 -12.42
CA ASP A 59 7.85 2.21 -12.57
C ASP A 59 6.53 1.79 -11.92
N ASN A 60 5.70 2.78 -11.56
CA ASN A 60 4.38 2.58 -10.93
C ASN A 60 4.40 1.84 -9.58
N ILE A 61 5.52 1.92 -8.86
CA ILE A 61 5.62 1.58 -7.45
C ILE A 61 5.37 2.84 -6.61
N VAL A 62 4.53 2.71 -5.59
CA VAL A 62 4.32 3.71 -4.55
C VAL A 62 4.69 3.08 -3.20
N VAL A 63 5.76 3.57 -2.58
CA VAL A 63 6.15 3.15 -1.22
C VAL A 63 5.47 4.06 -0.22
N ILE A 64 4.59 3.50 0.60
CA ILE A 64 3.91 4.20 1.67
C ILE A 64 4.80 4.19 2.90
N THR A 65 5.09 5.37 3.43
CA THR A 65 5.90 5.52 4.64
C THR A 65 5.04 5.51 5.91
N PRO A 66 5.63 5.20 7.08
CA PRO A 66 4.93 5.32 8.36
C PRO A 66 4.38 6.72 8.63
N ASN A 67 5.11 7.76 8.23
CA ASN A 67 4.67 9.15 8.43
C ASN A 67 3.47 9.48 7.54
N GLU A 68 3.47 9.06 6.27
CA GLU A 68 2.30 9.28 5.41
C GLU A 68 1.04 8.56 5.91
N LEU A 69 1.18 7.35 6.49
CA LEU A 69 0.06 6.67 7.14
C LEU A 69 -0.44 7.43 8.36
N LEU A 70 0.46 7.95 9.19
CA LEU A 70 0.10 8.74 10.36
C LEU A 70 -0.57 10.05 9.96
N ASP A 71 0.00 10.77 8.99
CA ASP A 71 -0.57 12.00 8.45
C ASP A 71 -1.95 11.75 7.84
N PHE A 72 -2.13 10.63 7.11
CA PHE A 72 -3.44 10.24 6.61
C PHE A 72 -4.41 9.96 7.76
N TYR A 73 -3.98 9.22 8.77
CA TYR A 73 -4.80 8.90 9.92
C TYR A 73 -5.29 10.16 10.64
N GLU A 74 -4.39 11.09 10.97
CA GLU A 74 -4.71 12.33 11.69
C GLU A 74 -5.63 13.24 10.86
N ASN A 75 -5.34 13.41 9.57
CA ASN A 75 -6.11 14.34 8.72
C ASN A 75 -7.49 13.80 8.31
N TYR A 76 -7.65 12.47 8.26
CA TYR A 76 -8.88 11.83 7.78
C TYR A 76 -9.60 11.02 8.86
N LYS A 77 -9.20 11.16 10.12
CA LYS A 77 -9.76 10.41 11.26
C LYS A 77 -11.29 10.37 11.29
N VAL A 78 -11.95 11.48 10.95
CA VAL A 78 -13.42 11.62 10.95
C VAL A 78 -14.14 10.70 9.96
N ILE A 79 -13.46 10.25 8.89
CA ILE A 79 -14.03 9.35 7.88
C ILE A 79 -13.56 7.90 8.07
N LEU A 80 -12.69 7.62 9.04
CA LEU A 80 -12.21 6.27 9.31
C LEU A 80 -13.26 5.48 10.10
N PRO A 81 -13.40 4.17 9.85
CA PRO A 81 -14.29 3.32 10.61
C PRO A 81 -13.82 3.17 12.05
N ASP A 82 -14.78 2.99 12.97
CA ASP A 82 -14.52 2.77 14.40
C ASP A 82 -13.52 1.64 14.66
N SER A 83 -13.51 0.61 13.81
CA SER A 83 -12.58 -0.52 13.93
C SER A 83 -11.10 -0.13 13.84
N ILE A 84 -10.78 1.03 13.26
CA ILE A 84 -9.43 1.59 13.18
C ILE A 84 -9.19 2.61 14.30
N THR A 85 -10.17 3.46 14.63
CA THR A 85 -10.00 4.54 15.62
C THR A 85 -10.11 4.06 17.08
N GLN A 86 -10.79 2.94 17.34
CA GLN A 86 -10.96 2.38 18.70
C GLN A 86 -9.63 1.99 19.37
N TRP A 87 -8.56 1.77 18.61
CA TRP A 87 -7.26 1.37 19.13
C TRP A 87 -6.54 2.48 19.92
N GLU A 88 -6.98 3.73 19.82
CA GLU A 88 -6.41 4.86 20.56
C GLU A 88 -6.63 4.76 22.07
N ASN A 89 -7.73 4.14 22.49
CA ASN A 89 -8.17 4.10 23.89
C ASN A 89 -7.72 2.83 24.62
N LEU A 90 -6.73 2.11 24.08
CA LEU A 90 -6.30 0.81 24.61
C LEU A 90 -5.26 0.90 25.73
N PHE A 91 -4.94 2.11 26.22
CA PHE A 91 -4.04 2.35 27.34
C PHE A 91 -4.55 3.44 28.27
#